data_AF-A0AB35B944-F1
#
_entry.id   AF-A0AB35B944-F1
#
_cell.length_a   1.000
_cell.length_b   1.000
_cell.length_c   1.000
_cell.angle_alpha   90.00
_cell.angle_beta   90.00
_cell.angle_gamma   90.00
#
_symmetry.space_group_name_H-M   'P 1'
#
loop_
_entity.id
_entity.type
_entity.pdbx_description
1 polymer ?
#
loop_
_entity_poly.entity_id
_entity_poly.type
_entity_poly.pdbx_seq_one_letter_code
_entity_poly.pdbx_strand_id
1 'polypeptide(L)'
;MGLTGALPLFTPGVASACSCAYAPDGPHIVEQVSHAASVFTGTATSKRAEDQTEFYEFKVREVFEGDVGASTVVSSSVQSAACGRGFEIGTEYLVFTSTYETNGAPWSVNSCSATTNSNNDRTREAAMTVYGSPQAPDPQTDPVGVDDIGAPAWWGFALGGVAVLVMAALVRLRWRS
;
A
#
# COMPACT_ATOMS: atom_id res chain seq x y z
N MET A 1 -27.70 -59.04 -4.78
CA MET A 1 -27.75 -57.86 -3.90
C MET A 1 -26.72 -56.86 -4.39
N GLY A 2 -27.14 -55.77 -5.03
CA GLY A 2 -26.23 -54.79 -5.67
C GLY A 2 -26.28 -53.42 -4.98
N LEU A 3 -25.11 -52.91 -4.61
CA LEU A 3 -24.86 -51.64 -3.93
C LEU A 3 -25.22 -50.44 -4.81
N THR A 4 -26.02 -49.51 -4.28
CA THR A 4 -26.12 -48.13 -4.79
C THR A 4 -25.97 -47.17 -3.61
N GLY A 5 -24.72 -46.83 -3.29
CA GLY A 5 -24.41 -45.75 -2.36
C GLY A 5 -24.39 -44.43 -3.11
N ALA A 6 -25.38 -43.57 -2.86
CA ALA A 6 -25.35 -42.19 -3.33
C ALA A 6 -24.38 -41.39 -2.44
N LEU A 7 -23.29 -40.88 -3.03
CA LEU A 7 -22.37 -39.97 -2.35
C LEU A 7 -22.96 -38.55 -2.37
N PRO A 8 -23.18 -37.90 -1.22
CA PRO A 8 -23.57 -36.50 -1.20
C PRO A 8 -22.42 -35.64 -1.76
N LEU A 9 -22.72 -34.89 -2.82
CA LEU A 9 -21.85 -33.85 -3.36
C LEU A 9 -21.85 -32.67 -2.37
N PHE A 10 -20.92 -32.66 -1.43
CA PHE A 10 -20.64 -31.48 -0.63
C PHE A 10 -19.92 -30.46 -1.53
N THR A 11 -20.64 -29.41 -1.95
CA THR A 11 -20.00 -28.24 -2.55
C THR A 11 -19.27 -27.48 -1.45
N PRO A 12 -17.95 -27.23 -1.54
CA PRO A 12 -17.25 -26.41 -0.56
C PRO A 12 -17.90 -25.03 -0.50
N GLY A 13 -18.39 -24.64 0.68
CA GLY A 13 -18.87 -23.29 0.92
C GLY A 13 -17.71 -22.31 0.76
N VAL A 14 -17.96 -21.17 0.14
CA VAL A 14 -16.97 -20.09 0.04
C VAL A 14 -16.63 -19.67 1.47
N ALA A 15 -15.41 -19.96 1.92
CA ALA A 15 -14.95 -19.52 3.23
C ALA A 15 -14.78 -17.99 3.18
N SER A 16 -15.79 -17.27 3.64
CA SER A 16 -15.72 -15.82 3.84
C SER A 16 -15.01 -15.57 5.17
N ALA A 17 -13.68 -15.70 5.18
CA ALA A 17 -12.87 -15.40 6.36
C ALA A 17 -12.77 -13.88 6.61
N CYS A 18 -12.93 -13.07 5.56
CA CYS A 18 -13.01 -11.64 5.71
C CYS A 18 -14.42 -11.20 6.12
N SER A 19 -14.58 -10.80 7.38
CA SER A 19 -15.76 -10.09 7.87
C SER A 19 -15.29 -8.84 8.60
N CYS A 20 -15.65 -7.67 8.08
CA CYS A 20 -15.24 -6.40 8.64
C CYS A 20 -16.13 -6.04 9.83
N ALA A 21 -15.52 -5.54 10.91
CA ALA A 21 -16.28 -5.04 12.06
C ALA A 21 -17.19 -3.86 11.68
N TYR A 22 -16.71 -3.01 10.77
CA TYR A 22 -17.45 -1.90 10.21
C TYR A 22 -17.48 -2.01 8.69
N ALA A 23 -18.65 -1.73 8.10
CA ALA A 23 -18.72 -1.47 6.67
C ALA A 23 -17.93 -0.19 6.36
N PRO A 24 -17.07 -0.15 5.32
CA PRO A 24 -16.53 1.09 4.80
C PRO A 24 -17.67 2.09 4.57
N ASP A 25 -17.45 3.37 4.87
CA ASP A 25 -18.46 4.44 4.82
C ASP A 25 -19.74 4.25 5.66
N GLY A 26 -19.76 3.30 6.60
CA GLY A 26 -20.92 3.00 7.44
C GLY A 26 -21.25 4.05 8.53
N PRO A 27 -22.22 3.74 9.43
CA PRO A 27 -22.58 4.60 10.56
C PRO A 27 -21.43 4.83 11.55
N HIS A 28 -20.46 3.91 11.62
CA HIS A 28 -19.30 3.96 12.50
C HIS A 28 -18.06 4.57 11.84
N ILE A 29 -18.21 5.27 10.71
CA ILE A 29 -17.08 5.75 9.90
C ILE A 29 -16.11 6.63 10.70
N VAL A 30 -16.59 7.48 11.62
CA VAL A 30 -15.72 8.33 12.46
C VAL A 30 -14.81 7.49 13.35
N GLU A 31 -15.34 6.43 13.95
CA GLU A 31 -14.53 5.50 14.77
C GLU A 31 -13.57 4.70 13.88
N GLN A 32 -14.07 4.17 12.76
CA GLN A 32 -13.29 3.38 11.83
C GLN A 32 -12.08 4.15 11.27
N VAL A 33 -12.26 5.42 10.86
CA VAL A 33 -11.16 6.21 10.31
C VAL A 33 -10.11 6.52 11.35
N SER A 34 -10.47 6.67 12.64
CA SER A 34 -9.56 7.12 13.71
C SER A 34 -8.40 6.19 14.03
N HIS A 35 -8.42 4.97 13.51
CA HIS A 35 -7.38 3.97 13.71
C HIS A 35 -6.34 3.91 12.59
N ALA A 36 -6.46 4.73 11.55
CA ALA A 36 -5.54 4.70 10.43
C ALA A 36 -4.14 5.22 10.81
N ALA A 37 -3.10 4.57 10.29
CA ALA A 37 -1.71 4.97 10.51
C ALA A 37 -1.27 6.12 9.60
N SER A 38 -1.79 6.14 8.37
CA SER A 38 -1.73 7.31 7.47
C SER A 38 -3.01 7.42 6.67
N VAL A 39 -3.34 8.64 6.27
CA VAL A 39 -4.55 8.96 5.51
C VAL A 39 -4.20 9.96 4.42
N PHE A 40 -4.49 9.63 3.17
CA PHE A 40 -4.18 10.51 2.05
C PHE A 40 -5.17 10.34 0.89
N THR A 41 -5.29 11.36 0.06
CA THR A 41 -5.85 11.22 -1.28
C THR A 41 -4.75 11.02 -2.31
N GLY A 42 -4.93 10.06 -3.20
CA GLY A 42 -3.96 9.79 -4.25
C GLY A 42 -4.55 9.01 -5.40
N THR A 43 -3.94 9.16 -6.57
CA THR A 43 -4.30 8.39 -7.78
C THR A 43 -3.43 7.15 -7.86
N ALA A 44 -4.04 5.96 -7.98
CA ALA A 44 -3.29 4.74 -8.20
C ALA A 44 -2.64 4.79 -9.60
N THR A 45 -1.31 4.75 -9.69
CA THR A 45 -0.56 4.94 -10.95
C THR A 45 0.04 3.66 -11.49
N SER A 46 0.42 2.73 -10.62
CA SER A 46 1.03 1.47 -10.99
C SER A 46 0.64 0.36 -10.02
N LYS A 47 0.77 -0.89 -10.48
CA LYS A 47 0.52 -2.09 -9.70
C LYS A 47 1.61 -3.12 -10.01
N ARG A 48 2.13 -3.75 -8.95
CA ARG A 48 2.98 -4.93 -9.02
C ARG A 48 2.39 -6.01 -8.13
N ALA A 49 2.33 -7.24 -8.60
CA ALA A 49 1.97 -8.38 -7.76
C ALA A 49 3.18 -9.27 -7.53
N GLU A 50 3.35 -9.73 -6.30
CA GLU A 50 4.38 -10.69 -5.90
C GLU A 50 3.77 -11.68 -4.89
N ASP A 51 3.88 -12.96 -5.19
CA ASP A 51 3.26 -14.05 -4.41
C ASP A 51 1.76 -13.84 -4.14
N GLN A 52 1.41 -13.50 -2.89
CA GLN A 52 0.03 -13.28 -2.43
C GLN A 52 -0.24 -11.81 -2.09
N THR A 53 0.65 -10.91 -2.51
CA THR A 53 0.60 -9.48 -2.19
C THR A 53 0.58 -8.66 -3.47
N GLU A 54 -0.28 -7.65 -3.49
CA GLU A 54 -0.33 -6.61 -4.51
C GLU A 54 0.18 -5.31 -3.90
N PHE A 55 1.11 -4.69 -4.61
CA PHE A 55 1.66 -3.38 -4.30
C PHE A 55 1.08 -2.38 -5.29
N TYR A 56 0.56 -1.28 -4.75
CA TYR A 56 -0.03 -0.20 -5.52
C TYR A 56 0.72 1.09 -5.22
N GLU A 57 1.25 1.72 -6.25
CA GLU A 57 1.81 3.07 -6.14
C GLU A 57 0.71 4.10 -6.28
N PHE A 58 0.78 5.12 -5.45
CA PHE A 58 -0.11 6.25 -5.44
C PHE A 58 0.66 7.53 -5.65
N LYS A 59 0.28 8.28 -6.68
CA LYS A 59 0.62 9.71 -6.76
C LYS A 59 -0.27 10.46 -5.77
N VAL A 60 0.35 10.98 -4.71
CA VAL A 60 -0.36 11.61 -3.59
C VAL A 60 -0.70 13.05 -3.93
N ARG A 61 -1.94 13.44 -3.66
CA ARG A 61 -2.45 14.81 -3.87
C ARG A 61 -2.49 15.58 -2.56
N GLU A 62 -3.07 14.99 -1.52
CA GLU A 62 -3.25 15.62 -0.22
C GLU A 62 -3.15 14.57 0.89
N VAL A 63 -2.65 14.97 2.07
CA VAL A 63 -2.44 14.10 3.23
C VAL A 63 -3.25 14.63 4.40
N PHE A 64 -4.01 13.77 5.07
CA PHE A 64 -4.73 14.08 6.30
C PHE A 64 -3.92 13.70 7.54
N GLU A 65 -3.18 12.59 7.49
CA GLU A 65 -2.42 12.04 8.61
C GLU A 65 -1.20 11.25 8.11
N GLY A 66 -0.10 11.31 8.86
CA GLY A 66 1.12 10.53 8.63
C GLY A 66 2.14 11.18 7.68
N ASP A 67 3.37 10.65 7.71
CA ASP A 67 4.49 11.11 6.90
C ASP A 67 4.43 10.49 5.49
N VAL A 68 3.69 11.15 4.59
CA VAL A 68 3.45 10.67 3.22
C VAL A 68 4.02 11.65 2.20
N GLY A 69 4.98 11.17 1.40
CA GLY A 69 5.59 11.94 0.31
C GLY A 69 4.72 12.05 -0.94
N ALA A 70 5.25 12.68 -1.99
CA ALA A 70 4.52 12.91 -3.25
C ALA A 70 4.12 11.64 -4.02
N SER A 71 4.80 10.52 -3.75
CA SER A 71 4.39 9.18 -4.16
C SER A 71 4.60 8.22 -2.98
N THR A 72 3.71 7.25 -2.84
CA THR A 72 3.84 6.19 -1.83
C THR A 72 3.32 4.87 -2.37
N VAL A 73 3.78 3.77 -1.77
CA VAL A 73 3.26 2.43 -2.05
C VAL A 73 2.41 1.94 -0.89
N VAL A 74 1.31 1.27 -1.21
CA VAL A 74 0.52 0.49 -0.26
C VAL A 74 0.47 -0.96 -0.71
N SER A 75 0.54 -1.89 0.23
CA SER A 75 0.36 -3.31 -0.04
C SER A 75 -1.01 -3.82 0.38
N SER A 76 -1.50 -4.84 -0.31
CA SER A 76 -2.75 -5.53 0.01
C SER A 76 -2.66 -7.00 -0.39
N SER A 77 -3.42 -7.88 0.25
CA SER A 77 -3.57 -9.26 -0.24
C SER A 77 -4.23 -9.30 -1.62
N VAL A 78 -3.82 -10.26 -2.46
CA VAL A 78 -4.51 -10.61 -3.72
C VAL A 78 -5.88 -11.27 -3.48
N GLN A 79 -6.09 -11.85 -2.29
CA GLN A 79 -7.25 -12.68 -1.98
C GLN A 79 -8.31 -11.89 -1.22
N SER A 80 -9.52 -11.79 -1.77
CA SER A 80 -10.66 -11.19 -1.06
C SER A 80 -11.00 -11.93 0.25
N ALA A 81 -10.77 -13.26 0.29
CA ALA A 81 -10.94 -14.06 1.50
C ALA A 81 -9.99 -13.64 2.64
N ALA A 82 -8.83 -13.07 2.31
CA ALA A 82 -7.86 -12.51 3.26
C ALA A 82 -7.99 -10.99 3.40
N CYS A 83 -9.18 -10.44 3.13
CA CYS A 83 -9.46 -9.00 3.14
C CYS A 83 -8.63 -8.18 2.14
N GLY A 84 -8.22 -8.79 1.02
CA GLY A 84 -7.58 -8.08 -0.07
C GLY A 84 -8.47 -6.95 -0.62
N ARG A 85 -7.85 -5.78 -0.83
CA ARG A 85 -8.42 -4.62 -1.52
C ARG A 85 -7.62 -4.32 -2.78
N GLY A 86 -8.31 -4.31 -3.92
CA GLY A 86 -7.75 -3.87 -5.19
C GLY A 86 -8.04 -2.39 -5.47
N PHE A 87 -7.25 -1.81 -6.37
CA PHE A 87 -7.42 -0.44 -6.87
C PHE A 87 -7.42 -0.43 -8.39
N GLU A 88 -8.21 0.47 -8.96
CA GLU A 88 -8.20 0.75 -10.39
C GLU A 88 -7.14 1.81 -10.72
N ILE A 89 -6.27 1.50 -11.68
CA ILE A 89 -5.22 2.43 -12.13
C ILE A 89 -5.86 3.62 -12.84
N GLY A 90 -5.43 4.83 -12.46
CA GLY A 90 -5.98 6.10 -12.95
C GLY A 90 -7.12 6.64 -12.08
N THR A 91 -7.58 5.88 -11.07
CA THR A 91 -8.64 6.31 -10.16
C THR A 91 -8.04 6.90 -8.89
N GLU A 92 -8.66 7.98 -8.40
CA GLU A 92 -8.26 8.66 -7.16
C GLU A 92 -9.07 8.14 -5.97
N TYR A 93 -8.36 7.80 -4.90
CA TYR A 93 -8.92 7.23 -3.68
C TYR A 93 -8.58 8.09 -2.47
N LEU A 94 -9.44 8.04 -1.45
CA LEU A 94 -9.10 8.44 -0.08
C LEU A 94 -8.71 7.17 0.67
N VAL A 95 -7.41 7.01 0.92
CA VAL A 95 -6.80 5.76 1.41
C VAL A 95 -6.52 5.88 2.90
N PHE A 96 -6.97 4.88 3.65
CA PHE A 96 -6.70 4.71 5.08
C PHE A 96 -5.81 3.49 5.25
N THR A 97 -4.61 3.70 5.77
CA THR A 97 -3.59 2.67 5.81
C THR A 97 -3.33 2.13 7.21
N SER A 98 -2.52 1.07 7.25
CA SER A 98 -2.02 0.42 8.45
C SER A 98 -0.51 0.18 8.30
N THR A 99 0.19 -0.01 9.43
CA THR A 99 1.60 -0.44 9.48
C THR A 99 1.75 -1.94 9.70
N TYR A 100 0.66 -2.70 9.73
CA TYR A 100 0.66 -4.16 9.88
C TYR A 100 0.66 -4.85 8.51
N GLU A 101 1.37 -5.98 8.36
CA GLU A 101 1.37 -6.78 7.12
C GLU A 101 1.78 -5.98 5.86
N THR A 102 2.71 -5.03 6.00
CA THR A 102 3.10 -4.16 4.88
C THR A 102 3.92 -4.87 3.80
N ASN A 103 4.48 -6.05 4.08
CA ASN A 103 5.26 -6.83 3.12
C ASN A 103 6.40 -6.01 2.47
N GLY A 104 7.03 -5.11 3.23
CA GLY A 104 8.12 -4.27 2.76
C GLY A 104 7.69 -2.94 2.14
N ALA A 105 6.40 -2.73 1.88
CA ALA A 105 5.88 -1.40 1.55
C ALA A 105 5.88 -0.48 2.79
N PRO A 106 5.82 0.85 2.61
CA PRO A 106 5.61 1.80 3.71
C PRO A 106 4.31 1.52 4.47
N TRP A 107 3.25 1.18 3.76
CA TRP A 107 1.92 0.98 4.33
C TRP A 107 1.21 -0.24 3.78
N SER A 108 0.19 -0.71 4.49
CA SER A 108 -0.76 -1.71 4.01
C SER A 108 -2.19 -1.18 4.01
N VAL A 109 -3.04 -1.85 3.24
CA VAL A 109 -4.48 -1.59 3.17
C VAL A 109 -5.24 -2.90 2.97
N ASN A 110 -6.45 -2.97 3.52
CA ASN A 110 -7.34 -4.10 3.35
C ASN A 110 -8.78 -3.60 3.06
N SER A 111 -9.67 -4.51 2.70
CA SER A 111 -11.07 -4.22 2.36
C SER A 111 -11.89 -3.69 3.55
N CYS A 112 -11.42 -3.91 4.78
CA CYS A 112 -12.05 -3.43 6.00
C CYS A 112 -11.61 -2.03 6.43
N SER A 113 -10.58 -1.47 5.80
CA SER A 113 -10.27 -0.04 6.00
C SER A 113 -11.39 0.83 5.43
N ALA A 114 -11.47 2.07 5.89
CA ALA A 114 -12.42 3.06 5.41
C ALA A 114 -12.13 3.59 4.00
N THR A 115 -11.19 2.96 3.26
CA THR A 115 -10.76 3.43 1.93
C THR A 115 -11.91 3.40 0.92
N THR A 116 -12.15 4.53 0.28
CA THR A 116 -13.18 4.75 -0.75
C THR A 116 -12.62 5.56 -1.92
N ASN A 117 -13.41 5.77 -2.98
CA ASN A 117 -13.11 6.82 -3.95
C ASN A 117 -12.95 8.18 -3.24
N SER A 118 -12.09 9.05 -3.78
CA SER A 118 -11.78 10.34 -3.16
C SER A 118 -12.97 11.30 -3.12
N ASN A 119 -13.99 11.07 -3.95
CA ASN A 119 -15.23 11.84 -4.04
C ASN A 119 -16.34 11.36 -3.07
N ASN A 120 -16.05 10.43 -2.16
CA ASN A 120 -17.02 10.02 -1.15
C ASN A 120 -17.06 11.07 -0.02
N ASP A 121 -18.09 11.94 -0.05
CA ASP A 121 -18.25 13.04 0.90
C ASP A 121 -18.30 12.54 2.34
N ARG A 122 -19.00 11.45 2.62
CA ARG A 122 -19.16 10.90 3.97
C ARG A 122 -17.82 10.46 4.57
N THR A 123 -17.01 9.74 3.79
CA THR A 123 -15.68 9.32 4.23
C THR A 123 -14.75 10.51 4.39
N ARG A 124 -14.83 11.51 3.49
CA ARG A 124 -14.01 12.72 3.55
C ARG A 124 -14.36 13.60 4.73
N GLU A 125 -15.64 13.81 5.02
CA GLU A 125 -16.13 14.53 6.19
C GLU A 125 -15.71 13.83 7.49
N ALA A 126 -15.74 12.50 7.53
CA ALA A 126 -15.23 11.74 8.67
C ALA A 126 -13.72 11.94 8.86
N ALA A 127 -12.93 11.88 7.78
CA ALA A 127 -11.50 12.18 7.84
C ALA A 127 -11.24 13.61 8.33
N MET A 128 -11.98 14.60 7.84
CA MET A 128 -11.89 15.98 8.30
C MET A 128 -12.27 16.17 9.77
N THR A 129 -13.26 15.41 10.24
CA THR A 129 -13.69 15.45 11.65
C THR A 129 -12.61 14.93 12.58
N VAL A 130 -11.86 13.90 12.15
CA VAL A 130 -10.85 13.23 12.99
C VAL A 130 -9.47 13.88 12.87
N TYR A 131 -9.04 14.17 11.65
CA TYR A 131 -7.68 14.61 11.34
C TYR A 131 -7.57 16.11 10.98
N GLY A 132 -8.69 16.76 10.70
CA GLY A 132 -8.72 18.15 10.25
C GLY A 132 -8.55 18.31 8.74
N SER A 133 -8.15 19.51 8.32
CA SER A 133 -7.98 19.82 6.90
C SER A 133 -6.72 19.16 6.33
N PRO A 134 -6.77 18.60 5.12
CA PRO A 134 -5.61 17.95 4.53
C PRO A 134 -4.56 18.98 4.12
N GLN A 135 -3.31 18.52 4.07
CA GLN A 135 -2.12 19.29 3.71
C GLN A 135 -1.51 18.75 2.42
N ALA A 136 -0.58 19.51 1.82
CA ALA A 136 0.22 18.99 0.72
C ALA A 136 1.13 17.85 1.21
N PRO A 137 1.53 16.91 0.34
CA PRO A 137 2.47 15.85 0.70
C PRO A 137 3.78 16.43 1.23
N ASP A 138 4.40 15.74 2.19
CA ASP A 138 5.63 16.22 2.80
C ASP A 138 6.78 16.22 1.77
N PRO A 139 7.37 17.39 1.46
CA PRO A 139 8.48 17.46 0.52
C PRO A 139 9.79 16.85 1.07
N GLN A 140 9.88 16.60 2.38
CA GLN A 140 11.05 15.96 3.00
C GLN A 140 10.96 14.43 3.01
N THR A 141 9.76 13.88 2.81
CA THR A 141 9.56 12.44 2.70
C THR A 141 9.86 11.99 1.28
N ASP A 142 10.87 11.13 1.14
CA ASP A 142 11.28 10.60 -0.17
C ASP A 142 10.12 9.85 -0.84
N PRO A 143 9.85 10.11 -2.14
CA PRO A 143 8.83 9.38 -2.86
C PRO A 143 9.20 7.91 -3.01
N VAL A 144 8.26 7.02 -2.73
CA VAL A 144 8.45 5.56 -2.84
C VAL A 144 7.61 5.03 -4.00
N GLY A 145 8.24 4.39 -4.97
CA GLY A 145 7.61 3.71 -6.09
C GLY A 145 7.56 2.19 -5.91
N VAL A 146 6.74 1.49 -6.72
CA VAL A 146 6.65 0.02 -6.64
C VAL A 146 7.96 -0.70 -6.96
N ASP A 147 8.85 -0.08 -7.74
CA ASP A 147 10.16 -0.65 -8.10
C ASP A 147 11.18 -0.57 -6.96
N ASP A 148 10.94 0.29 -5.97
CA ASP A 148 11.78 0.40 -4.76
C ASP A 148 11.49 -0.74 -3.76
N ILE A 149 10.32 -1.39 -3.89
CA ILE A 149 9.91 -2.48 -3.00
C ILE A 149 10.68 -3.75 -3.34
N GLY A 150 11.43 -4.26 -2.35
CA GLY A 150 12.27 -5.45 -2.51
C GLY A 150 13.61 -5.19 -3.21
N ALA A 151 13.93 -3.94 -3.57
CA ALA A 151 15.24 -3.58 -4.08
C ALA A 151 16.31 -3.79 -3.00
N PRO A 152 17.41 -4.51 -3.29
CA PRO A 152 18.38 -4.82 -2.24
C PRO A 152 19.27 -3.59 -1.96
N ALA A 153 19.35 -3.18 -0.70
CA ALA A 153 20.01 -1.95 -0.24
C ALA A 153 21.50 -1.77 -0.66
N TRP A 154 22.15 -2.83 -1.17
CA TRP A 154 23.55 -2.80 -1.60
C TRP A 154 23.78 -2.18 -2.98
N TRP A 155 22.75 -1.97 -3.80
CA TRP A 155 22.92 -1.30 -5.11
C TRP A 155 23.26 0.19 -4.99
N GLY A 156 22.81 0.87 -3.92
CA GLY A 156 23.27 2.22 -3.60
C GLY A 156 24.77 2.27 -3.28
N PHE A 157 25.31 1.21 -2.66
CA PHE A 157 26.74 1.09 -2.38
C PHE A 157 27.57 0.66 -3.60
N ALA A 158 26.98 -0.06 -4.56
CA ALA A 158 27.69 -0.52 -5.76
C ALA A 158 28.16 0.66 -6.64
N LEU A 159 27.36 1.72 -6.79
CA LEU A 159 27.76 2.90 -7.55
C LEU A 159 28.77 3.77 -6.78
N GLY A 160 28.63 3.91 -5.45
CA GLY A 160 29.59 4.63 -4.61
C GLY A 160 30.97 3.95 -4.54
N GLY A 161 31.00 2.62 -4.42
CA GLY A 161 32.24 1.83 -4.34
C GLY A 161 33.05 1.85 -5.63
N VAL A 162 32.40 1.79 -6.79
CA VAL A 162 33.08 1.86 -8.09
C VAL A 162 33.74 3.23 -8.30
N ALA A 163 33.07 4.33 -7.95
CA ALA A 163 33.64 5.68 -8.07
C ALA A 163 34.91 5.86 -7.20
N VAL A 164 34.91 5.34 -5.97
CA VAL A 164 36.08 5.41 -5.07
C VAL A 164 37.25 4.57 -5.59
N LEU A 165 36.98 3.37 -6.13
CA LEU A 165 38.01 2.51 -6.71
C LEU A 165 38.61 3.09 -7.99
N VAL A 166 37.79 3.72 -8.85
CA VAL A 166 38.26 4.42 -10.06
C VAL A 166 39.13 5.62 -9.67
N MET A 167 38.70 6.43 -8.70
CA MET A 167 39.49 7.55 -8.20
C MET A 167 40.83 7.10 -7.60
N ALA A 168 40.82 6.04 -6.78
CA ALA A 168 42.05 5.47 -6.20
C ALA A 168 42.99 4.91 -7.28
N ALA A 169 42.45 4.28 -8.33
CA ALA A 169 43.24 3.79 -9.46
C ALA A 169 43.86 4.94 -10.26
N LEU A 170 43.09 5.99 -10.57
CA LEU A 170 43.58 7.17 -11.29
C LEU A 170 44.68 7.91 -10.51
N VAL A 171 44.54 8.03 -9.18
CA VAL A 171 45.57 8.62 -8.31
C VAL A 171 46.86 7.79 -8.34
N ARG A 172 46.75 6.45 -8.28
CA ARG A 172 47.92 5.56 -8.35
C ARG A 172 48.60 5.57 -9.71
N LEU A 173 47.85 5.67 -10.80
CA LEU A 173 48.40 5.81 -12.15
C LEU A 173 49.15 7.14 -12.32
N ARG A 174 48.61 8.22 -11.75
CA ARG A 174 49.28 9.55 -11.75
C ARG A 174 50.58 9.58 -10.94
N TRP A 175 50.71 8.76 -9.90
CA TRP A 175 51.95 8.68 -9.10
C TRP A 175 53.03 7.79 -9.70
N ARG A 176 52.71 6.96 -10.70
CA ARG A 176 53.67 6.06 -11.37
C ARG A 176 54.20 6.61 -12.70
N SER A 177 53.74 7.79 -13.14
CA SER A 177 54.20 8.51 -14.34
C SER A 177 55.05 9.70 -13.91
#